data_AF-A0ABD3GWX1-F1
#
_entry.id   AF-A0ABD3GWX1-F1
#
_cell.length_a   1.000
_cell.length_b   1.000
_cell.length_c   1.000
_cell.angle_alpha   90.00
_cell.angle_beta   90.00
_cell.angle_gamma   90.00
#
_symmetry.space_group_name_H-M   'P 1'
#
loop_
_entity.id
_entity.type
_entity.pdbx_description
1 polymer ?
#
loop_
_entity_poly.entity_id
_entity_poly.type
_entity_poly.pdbx_seq_one_letter_code
_entity_poly.pdbx_strand_id
1 'polypeptide(L)'
;MPEVKWLMAWKRVKQTLICRDREKKNRNTPLKELQRDLLLLRKRIQTQDNEILSEELTRKEAECLKKEKIESELQKRSRLRWMASGDAPSRYFYAQLPARQVRDSIKCLELEGGHRITDEREIKQEVQDYYTKLYEADIQPNQLIKK
;
A
#
# COMPACT_ATOMS: atom_id res chain seq x y z
N MET A 1 -21.96 9.77 -15.21
CA MET A 1 -21.64 9.57 -13.78
C MET A 1 -20.36 8.73 -13.58
N PRO A 2 -19.15 9.31 -13.73
CA PRO A 2 -17.88 8.61 -13.51
C PRO A 2 -17.41 8.65 -12.04
N GLU A 3 -17.77 9.71 -11.32
CA GLU A 3 -17.29 10.04 -9.97
C GLU A 3 -17.64 8.96 -8.93
N VAL A 4 -18.83 8.38 -9.05
CA VAL A 4 -19.33 7.31 -8.16
C VAL A 4 -18.50 6.02 -8.31
N LYS A 5 -17.99 5.73 -9.52
CA LYS A 5 -17.20 4.51 -9.77
C LYS A 5 -15.83 4.56 -9.08
N TRP A 6 -15.17 5.70 -9.09
CA TRP A 6 -13.86 5.87 -8.43
C TRP A 6 -13.98 5.82 -6.91
N LEU A 7 -15.04 6.41 -6.36
CA LEU A 7 -15.33 6.39 -4.93
C LEU A 7 -15.64 4.97 -4.44
N MET A 8 -16.38 4.20 -5.23
CA MET A 8 -16.62 2.77 -5.00
C MET A 8 -15.34 1.93 -5.11
N ALA A 9 -14.48 2.20 -6.10
CA ALA A 9 -13.21 1.51 -6.27
C ALA A 9 -12.25 1.79 -5.10
N TRP A 10 -12.14 3.04 -4.67
CA TRP A 10 -11.34 3.43 -3.50
C TRP A 10 -11.88 2.81 -2.21
N LYS A 11 -13.20 2.82 -1.99
CA LYS A 11 -13.83 2.12 -0.87
C LYS A 11 -13.50 0.63 -0.90
N ARG A 12 -13.55 -0.04 -2.06
CA ARG A 12 -13.15 -1.46 -2.18
C ARG A 12 -11.68 -1.68 -1.84
N VAL A 13 -10.76 -0.89 -2.40
CA VAL A 13 -9.32 -1.03 -2.11
C VAL A 13 -9.05 -0.78 -0.63
N LYS A 14 -9.60 0.29 -0.05
CA LYS A 14 -9.50 0.60 1.38
C LYS A 14 -10.06 -0.53 2.24
N GLN A 15 -11.24 -1.06 1.89
CA GLN A 15 -11.84 -2.18 2.60
C GLN A 15 -10.95 -3.43 2.49
N THR A 16 -10.39 -3.74 1.33
CA THR A 16 -9.47 -4.90 1.17
C THR A 16 -8.19 -4.75 1.98
N LEU A 17 -7.63 -3.54 2.07
CA LEU A 17 -6.44 -3.28 2.89
C LEU A 17 -6.77 -3.39 4.39
N ILE A 18 -7.89 -2.82 4.84
CA ILE A 18 -8.37 -2.94 6.22
C ILE A 18 -8.67 -4.41 6.57
N CYS A 19 -9.32 -5.16 5.68
CA CYS A 19 -9.56 -6.59 5.86
C CYS A 19 -8.25 -7.36 5.96
N ARG A 20 -7.27 -7.06 5.11
CA ARG A 20 -5.96 -7.72 5.11
C ARG A 20 -5.14 -7.41 6.37
N ASP A 21 -5.20 -6.18 6.89
CA ASP A 21 -4.57 -5.80 8.15
C ASP A 21 -5.28 -6.43 9.36
N ARG A 22 -6.62 -6.46 9.36
CA ARG A 22 -7.40 -7.19 10.36
C ARG A 22 -7.08 -8.67 10.33
N GLU A 23 -7.04 -9.30 9.16
CA GLU A 23 -6.64 -10.70 9.00
C GLU A 23 -5.21 -10.95 9.46
N LYS A 24 -4.27 -10.02 9.24
CA LYS A 24 -2.89 -10.16 9.72
C LYS A 24 -2.86 -10.11 11.26
N LYS A 25 -3.63 -9.21 11.87
CA LYS A 25 -3.81 -9.14 13.33
C LYS A 25 -4.53 -10.39 13.87
N ASN A 26 -5.55 -10.89 13.17
CA ASN A 26 -6.28 -12.12 13.51
C ASN A 26 -5.47 -13.40 13.28
N ARG A 27 -4.41 -13.36 12.47
CA ARG A 27 -3.52 -14.50 12.24
C ARG A 27 -2.48 -14.67 13.34
N ASN A 28 -2.00 -13.57 13.93
CA ASN A 28 -0.98 -13.62 14.98
C ASN A 28 -1.56 -13.57 16.41
N THR A 29 -2.84 -13.22 16.58
CA THR A 29 -3.54 -13.28 17.88
C THR A 29 -3.66 -14.70 18.43
N PRO A 30 -4.04 -15.74 17.64
CA PRO A 30 -4.25 -17.08 18.17
C PRO A 30 -2.96 -17.76 18.60
N LEU A 31 -1.84 -17.47 17.94
CA LEU A 31 -0.53 -17.99 18.36
C LEU A 31 -0.09 -17.34 19.68
N LYS A 32 -0.25 -16.02 19.81
CA LYS A 32 0.09 -15.30 21.04
C LYS A 32 -0.79 -15.73 22.22
N GLU A 33 -2.07 -15.99 21.96
CA GLU A 33 -3.00 -16.52 22.96
C GLU A 33 -2.58 -17.94 23.37
N LEU A 34 -2.30 -18.83 22.42
CA LEU A 34 -1.83 -20.18 22.70
C LEU A 34 -0.51 -20.21 23.49
N GLN A 35 0.43 -19.32 23.16
CA GLN A 35 1.69 -19.16 23.91
C GLN A 35 1.45 -18.67 25.36
N ARG A 36 0.48 -17.79 25.59
CA ARG A 36 0.07 -17.36 26.93
C ARG A 36 -0.57 -18.50 27.71
N ASP A 37 -1.47 -19.25 27.07
CA ASP A 37 -2.13 -20.39 27.69
C ASP A 37 -1.13 -21.47 28.10
N LEU A 38 -0.13 -21.73 27.26
CA LEU A 38 0.99 -22.63 27.57
C LEU A 38 1.82 -22.13 28.76
N LEU A 39 2.11 -20.84 28.82
CA LEU A 39 2.81 -20.23 29.96
C LEU A 39 2.03 -20.41 31.27
N LEU A 40 0.71 -20.21 31.23
CA LEU A 40 -0.15 -20.40 32.40
C LEU A 40 -0.26 -21.87 32.80
N LEU A 41 -0.43 -22.77 31.83
CA LEU A 41 -0.53 -24.21 32.08
C LEU A 41 0.78 -24.78 32.66
N ARG A 42 1.93 -24.35 32.14
CA ARG A 42 3.24 -24.72 32.66
C ARG A 42 3.44 -24.28 34.12
N LYS A 43 3.00 -23.06 34.45
CA LYS A 43 3.01 -22.55 35.85
C LYS A 43 2.09 -23.36 36.76
N ARG A 44 0.95 -23.83 36.24
CA ARG A 44 -0.02 -24.63 37.00
C ARG A 44 0.48 -26.05 37.27
N ILE A 45 1.16 -26.67 36.31
CA ILE A 45 1.78 -28.00 36.51
C ILE A 45 2.91 -27.94 37.54
N GLN A 46 3.65 -26.83 37.60
CA GLN A 46 4.66 -26.61 38.64
C GLN A 46 4.08 -26.58 40.06
N THR A 47 2.79 -26.25 40.24
CA THR A 47 2.13 -26.16 41.54
C THR A 47 1.23 -27.36 41.85
N GLN A 48 0.70 -28.02 40.82
CA GLN A 48 -0.12 -29.22 40.93
C GLN A 48 0.24 -30.19 39.80
N ASP A 49 0.96 -31.24 40.14
CA ASP A 49 1.32 -32.27 39.18
C ASP A 49 0.15 -33.26 39.04
N ASN A 50 -0.48 -33.27 37.86
CA ASN A 50 -1.61 -34.14 37.53
C ASN A 50 -1.42 -34.67 36.10
N GLU A 51 -1.61 -35.97 35.91
CA GLU A 51 -1.41 -36.66 34.62
C GLU A 51 -2.28 -36.08 33.48
N ILE A 52 -3.52 -35.66 33.80
CA ILE A 52 -4.41 -34.99 32.83
C ILE A 52 -3.84 -33.64 32.37
N LEU A 53 -3.19 -32.89 33.27
CA LEU A 53 -2.59 -31.60 32.94
C LEU A 53 -1.32 -31.78 32.10
N SER A 54 -0.53 -32.85 32.34
CA SER A 54 0.66 -33.14 31.55
C SER A 54 0.31 -33.55 30.12
N GLU A 55 -0.74 -34.34 29.92
CA GLU A 55 -1.29 -34.65 28.60
C GLU A 55 -1.81 -33.39 27.87
N GLU A 56 -2.52 -32.50 28.58
CA GLU A 56 -2.99 -31.24 28.00
C GLU A 56 -1.82 -30.34 27.57
N LEU A 57 -0.74 -30.30 28.37
CA LEU A 57 0.47 -29.53 28.06
C LEU A 57 1.12 -30.03 26.77
N THR A 58 1.40 -31.34 26.67
CA THR A 58 2.05 -31.91 25.48
C THR A 58 1.22 -31.66 24.21
N ARG A 59 -0.11 -31.76 24.31
CA ARG A 59 -1.02 -31.45 23.20
C ARG A 59 -0.92 -29.99 22.76
N LYS A 60 -0.97 -29.04 23.71
CA LYS A 60 -0.89 -27.60 23.41
C LYS A 60 0.49 -27.21 22.89
N GLU A 61 1.56 -27.82 23.39
CA GLU A 61 2.93 -27.60 22.90
C GLU A 61 3.08 -28.04 21.44
N ALA A 62 2.56 -29.22 21.10
CA ALA A 62 2.54 -29.70 19.73
C ALA A 62 1.75 -28.78 18.78
N GLU A 63 0.60 -28.26 19.24
CA GLU A 63 -0.19 -27.29 18.47
C GLU A 63 0.56 -25.97 18.26
N CYS A 64 1.21 -25.45 19.31
CA CYS A 64 2.00 -24.23 19.24
C CYS A 64 3.15 -24.36 18.26
N LEU A 65 3.93 -25.45 18.37
CA LEU A 65 5.05 -25.73 17.47
C LEU A 65 4.60 -25.83 16.01
N LYS A 66 3.44 -26.44 15.74
CA LYS A 66 2.87 -26.53 14.40
C LYS A 66 2.53 -25.16 13.84
N LYS A 67 1.88 -24.29 14.64
CA LYS A 67 1.52 -22.93 14.22
C LYS A 67 2.76 -22.06 13.98
N GLU A 68 3.78 -22.15 14.84
CA GLU A 68 5.05 -21.44 14.68
C GLU A 68 5.80 -21.83 13.40
N LYS A 69 5.83 -23.13 13.08
CA LYS A 69 6.44 -23.60 11.82
C LYS A 69 5.75 -23.01 10.59
N ILE A 70 4.42 -23.02 10.56
CA ILE A 70 3.63 -22.45 9.46
C ILE A 70 3.92 -20.94 9.34
N GLU A 71 3.91 -20.19 10.44
CA GLU A 71 4.21 -18.75 10.40
C GLU A 71 5.63 -18.49 9.89
N SER A 72 6.63 -19.24 10.38
CA SER A 72 8.02 -19.15 9.94
C SER A 72 8.17 -19.41 8.43
N GLU A 73 7.51 -20.45 7.91
CA GLU A 73 7.52 -20.75 6.48
C GLU A 73 6.88 -19.64 5.64
N LEU A 74 5.76 -19.07 6.10
CA LEU A 74 5.10 -17.95 5.43
C LEU A 74 5.98 -16.70 5.41
N GLN A 75 6.69 -16.42 6.50
CA GLN A 75 7.66 -15.31 6.57
C GLN A 75 8.81 -15.52 5.60
N LYS A 76 9.40 -16.73 5.59
CA LYS A 76 10.48 -17.11 4.66
C LYS A 76 10.03 -16.95 3.20
N ARG A 77 8.85 -17.49 2.83
CA ARG A 77 8.28 -17.36 1.48
C ARG A 77 8.00 -15.91 1.10
N SER A 78 7.55 -15.08 2.04
CA SER A 78 7.32 -13.66 1.80
C SER A 78 8.62 -12.90 1.55
N ARG A 79 9.67 -13.20 2.33
CA ARG A 79 11.00 -12.64 2.13
C ARG A 79 11.61 -13.06 0.79
N LEU A 80 11.49 -14.34 0.41
CA LEU A 80 11.96 -14.82 -0.89
C LEU A 80 11.25 -14.10 -2.04
N ARG A 81 9.93 -13.91 -1.95
CA ARG A 81 9.17 -13.12 -2.94
C ARG A 81 9.63 -11.67 -3.02
N TRP A 82 9.89 -11.03 -1.87
CA TRP A 82 10.43 -9.68 -1.83
C TRP A 82 11.82 -9.59 -2.49
N MET A 83 12.74 -10.47 -2.10
CA MET A 83 14.09 -10.54 -2.67
C MET A 83 14.07 -10.80 -4.18
N ALA A 84 13.18 -11.69 -4.65
CA ALA A 84 13.05 -12.00 -6.07
C ALA A 84 12.41 -10.85 -6.89
N SER A 85 11.50 -10.07 -6.28
CA SER A 85 10.84 -8.96 -6.96
C SER A 85 11.69 -7.68 -6.96
N GLY A 86 12.60 -7.51 -5.99
CA GLY A 86 13.40 -6.31 -5.83
C GLY A 86 12.53 -5.04 -5.68
N ASP A 87 13.01 -3.92 -6.20
CA ASP A 87 12.26 -2.66 -6.32
C ASP A 87 11.42 -2.57 -7.61
N ALA A 88 11.29 -3.67 -8.35
CA ALA A 88 10.50 -3.65 -9.58
C ALA A 88 9.04 -3.32 -9.25
N PRO A 89 8.38 -2.45 -10.04
CA PRO A 89 6.98 -2.16 -9.83
C PRO A 89 6.17 -3.45 -9.94
N SER A 90 5.43 -3.79 -8.90
CA SER A 90 4.48 -4.91 -8.97
C SER A 90 3.41 -4.68 -10.06
N ARG A 91 2.76 -5.76 -10.50
CA ARG A 91 1.61 -5.73 -11.43
C ARG A 91 0.54 -4.70 -11.06
N TYR A 92 0.40 -4.41 -9.76
CA TYR A 92 -0.50 -3.37 -9.25
C TYR A 92 -0.10 -1.96 -9.70
N PHE A 93 1.19 -1.62 -9.65
CA PHE A 93 1.67 -0.30 -10.08
C PHE A 93 1.49 -0.14 -11.59
N TYR A 94 1.83 -1.16 -12.38
CA TYR A 94 1.58 -1.14 -13.82
C TYR A 94 0.10 -0.98 -14.16
N ALA A 95 -0.81 -1.63 -13.43
CA ALA A 95 -2.25 -1.45 -13.61
C ALA A 95 -2.75 -0.05 -13.22
N GLN A 96 -2.05 0.65 -12.32
CA GLN A 96 -2.37 2.01 -11.88
C GLN A 96 -1.85 3.08 -12.85
N LEU A 97 -0.78 2.82 -13.62
CA LEU A 97 -0.16 3.81 -14.51
C LEU A 97 -1.15 4.47 -15.50
N PRO A 98 -2.03 3.74 -16.22
CA PRO A 98 -2.97 4.37 -17.15
C PRO A 98 -3.98 5.27 -16.44
N ALA A 99 -4.45 4.86 -15.25
CA ALA A 99 -5.39 5.67 -14.46
C ALA A 99 -4.73 6.96 -13.95
N ARG A 100 -3.44 6.91 -13.60
CA ARG A 100 -2.66 8.10 -13.24
C ARG A 100 -2.46 9.00 -14.46
N GLN A 101 -2.05 8.43 -15.59
CA GLN A 101 -1.87 9.19 -16.84
C GLN A 101 -3.14 9.93 -17.26
N VAL A 102 -4.32 9.32 -17.13
CA VAL A 102 -5.61 9.94 -17.47
C VAL A 102 -6.06 11.01 -16.45
N ARG A 103 -5.63 10.89 -15.20
CA ARG A 103 -5.92 11.88 -14.16
C ARG A 103 -4.97 13.08 -14.25
N ASP A 104 -3.71 12.80 -14.54
CA ASP A 104 -2.63 13.77 -14.57
C ASP A 104 -2.53 14.43 -15.97
N SER A 105 -3.34 13.99 -16.94
CA SER A 105 -3.46 14.66 -18.24
C SER A 105 -4.31 15.92 -18.17
N ILE A 106 -3.82 16.99 -18.80
CA ILE A 106 -4.57 18.23 -19.00
C ILE A 106 -5.63 17.97 -20.07
N LYS A 107 -6.92 18.02 -19.68
CA LYS A 107 -8.05 17.77 -20.60
C LYS A 107 -8.65 19.04 -21.19
N CYS A 108 -8.39 20.18 -20.56
CA CYS A 108 -8.90 21.47 -20.96
C CYS A 108 -8.12 22.57 -20.25
N LEU A 109 -8.08 23.75 -20.86
CA LEU A 109 -7.61 24.97 -20.24
C LEU A 109 -8.71 26.03 -20.32
N GLU A 110 -8.76 26.90 -19.33
CA GLU A 110 -9.63 28.07 -19.30
C GLU A 110 -8.76 29.32 -19.48
N LEU A 111 -9.10 30.10 -20.49
CA LEU A 111 -8.38 31.30 -20.92
C LEU A 111 -8.83 32.55 -20.16
N GLU A 112 -8.03 33.60 -20.23
CA GLU A 112 -8.39 34.95 -19.75
C GLU A 112 -9.60 35.48 -20.54
N GLY A 113 -10.79 35.35 -19.96
CA GLY A 113 -12.07 35.67 -20.61
C GLY A 113 -13.15 34.59 -20.45
N GLY A 114 -12.84 33.47 -19.79
CA GLY A 114 -13.80 32.39 -19.52
C GLY A 114 -14.05 31.45 -20.71
N HIS A 115 -13.26 31.58 -21.78
CA HIS A 115 -13.30 30.63 -22.90
C HIS A 115 -12.52 29.37 -22.53
N ARG A 116 -13.10 28.19 -22.80
CA ARG A 116 -12.50 26.90 -22.45
C ARG A 116 -12.12 26.13 -23.71
N ILE A 117 -10.82 25.87 -23.85
CA ILE A 117 -10.27 25.04 -24.93
C ILE A 117 -10.17 23.59 -24.47
N THR A 118 -10.58 22.67 -25.34
CA THR A 118 -10.54 21.22 -25.09
C THR A 118 -9.76 20.46 -26.16
N ASP A 119 -9.45 21.09 -27.29
CA ASP A 119 -8.65 20.46 -28.34
C ASP A 119 -7.17 20.43 -27.94
N GLU A 120 -6.51 19.30 -28.21
CA GLU A 120 -5.13 19.08 -27.79
C GLU A 120 -4.16 20.02 -28.53
N ARG A 121 -4.47 20.40 -29.77
CA ARG A 121 -3.63 21.30 -30.57
C ARG A 121 -3.69 22.72 -30.02
N GLU A 122 -4.90 23.21 -29.74
CA GLU A 122 -5.14 24.52 -29.14
C GLU A 122 -4.48 24.62 -27.76
N ILE A 123 -4.63 23.58 -26.92
CA ILE A 123 -3.98 23.52 -25.60
C ILE A 123 -2.46 23.61 -25.72
N LYS A 124 -1.85 22.89 -26.67
CA LYS A 124 -0.39 22.95 -26.88
C LYS A 124 0.06 24.33 -27.32
N GLN A 125 -0.68 24.96 -28.24
CA GLN A 125 -0.35 26.28 -28.75
C GLN A 125 -0.46 27.35 -27.65
N GLU A 126 -1.56 27.35 -26.88
CA GLU A 126 -1.74 28.30 -25.78
C GLU A 126 -0.65 28.15 -24.70
N VAL A 127 -0.30 26.92 -24.34
CA VAL A 127 0.78 26.67 -23.37
C VAL A 127 2.12 27.16 -23.91
N GLN A 128 2.42 26.93 -25.19
CA GLN A 128 3.64 27.45 -25.81
C GLN A 128 3.67 28.97 -25.81
N ASP A 129 2.58 29.61 -26.24
CA ASP A 129 2.48 31.08 -26.31
C ASP A 129 2.60 31.72 -24.93
N TYR A 130 1.95 31.13 -23.91
CA TYR A 130 2.04 31.58 -22.53
C TYR A 130 3.47 31.52 -21.99
N TYR A 131 4.13 30.36 -22.08
CA TYR A 131 5.49 30.21 -21.55
C TYR A 131 6.52 31.01 -22.36
N THR A 132 6.33 31.14 -23.68
CA THR A 132 7.19 31.99 -24.52
C THR A 132 7.12 33.43 -24.03
N LYS A 133 5.92 33.98 -23.85
CA LYS A 133 5.72 35.35 -23.31
C LYS A 133 6.25 35.48 -21.88
N LEU A 134 6.04 34.49 -21.03
CA LEU A 134 6.50 34.49 -19.64
C LEU A 134 8.03 34.59 -19.58
N TYR A 135 8.72 33.74 -20.34
CA TYR A 135 10.18 33.74 -20.38
C TYR A 135 10.75 34.96 -21.10
N GLU A 136 10.10 35.46 -22.16
CA GLU A 136 10.49 36.72 -22.82
C GLU A 136 10.34 37.93 -21.88
N ALA A 137 9.31 37.96 -21.03
CA ALA A 137 9.10 39.02 -20.04
C ALA A 137 10.10 38.96 -18.86
N ASP A 138 10.49 37.74 -18.45
CA ASP A 138 11.46 37.51 -17.38
C ASP A 138 12.92 37.75 -17.82
N ILE A 139 13.21 37.74 -19.13
CA ILE A 139 14.51 38.17 -19.67
C ILE A 139 14.56 39.70 -19.62
N GLN A 140 14.70 40.24 -18.41
CA GLN A 140 15.22 41.59 -18.23
C GLN A 140 16.72 41.56 -18.61
N PRO A 141 17.20 42.36 -19.59
CA PRO A 141 18.57 42.30 -20.10
C PRO A 141 19.67 42.59 -19.05
N ASN A 142 19.29 42.93 -17.81
CA ASN A 142 20.21 43.33 -16.74
C ASN A 142 20.61 42.22 -15.74
N GLN A 143 20.24 40.95 -15.96
CA GLN A 143 20.70 39.82 -15.12
C GLN A 143 21.87 39.02 -15.75
N LEU A 144 22.29 39.35 -16.97
CA LEU A 144 23.45 38.75 -17.62
C LEU A 144 24.73 39.56 -17.37
N ILE A 145 25.19 39.66 -16.12
CA ILE A 145 26.61 39.79 -15.75
C ILE A 145 26.75 39.35 -14.30
N LYS A 146 27.46 38.23 -14.08
CA LYS A 146 28.55 38.05 -13.10
C LYS A 146 29.02 36.59 -13.16
N LYS A 147 29.97 36.33 -14.06
CA LYS A 147 31.04 35.36 -13.82
C LYS A 147 32.34 36.14 -13.70
#